data_AF-A0A6J6I394-F1
#
_entry.id   AF-A0A6J6I394-F1
#
_cell.length_a   1.000
_cell.length_b   1.000
_cell.length_c   1.000
_cell.angle_alpha   90.00
_cell.angle_beta   90.00
_cell.angle_gamma   90.00
#
_symmetry.space_group_name_H-M   'P 1'
#
loop_
_entity.id
_entity.type
_entity.pdbx_description
1 polymer ?
#
loop_
_entity_poly.entity_id
_entity_poly.type
_entity_poly.pdbx_seq_one_letter_code
_entity_poly.pdbx_strand_id
1 'polypeptide(L)' 'MTGFDKAVAQDVLSIAPELIPVVVIAIGTQDAPEKLAGPLLERETAKRERLALSELVIKGLPA' A
#
# COMPACT_ATOMS: atom_id res chain seq x y z
N MET A 1 -3.29 -2.56 -0.72
CA MET A 1 -4.16 -1.43 -1.14
C MET A 1 -5.36 -1.37 -0.21
N THR A 2 -5.77 -0.17 0.20
CA THR A 2 -6.94 0.05 1.07
C THR A 2 -8.13 0.68 0.34
N GLY A 3 -7.94 1.15 -0.90
CA GLY A 3 -8.99 1.75 -1.73
C GLY A 3 -9.88 0.70 -2.41
N PHE A 4 -10.56 -0.13 -1.62
CA PHE A 4 -11.54 -1.11 -2.08
C PHE A 4 -12.78 -1.06 -1.18
N ASP A 5 -13.91 -1.55 -1.69
CA ASP A 5 -15.14 -1.65 -0.90
C ASP A 5 -15.11 -2.92 -0.04
N LYS A 6 -15.14 -2.72 1.29
CA LYS A 6 -15.07 -3.81 2.26
C LYS A 6 -16.32 -4.68 2.28
N ALA A 7 -17.50 -4.08 2.11
CA ALA A 7 -18.76 -4.81 2.13
C ALA A 7 -18.88 -5.69 0.88
N VAL A 8 -18.50 -5.14 -0.28
CA VAL A 8 -18.42 -5.92 -1.53
C VAL A 8 -17.39 -7.04 -1.40
N ALA A 9 -16.21 -6.76 -0.83
CA ALA A 9 -15.20 -7.81 -0.62
C ALA A 9 -15.69 -8.90 0.34
N GLN A 10 -16.43 -8.55 1.40
CA GLN A 10 -16.98 -9.53 2.34
C GLN A 10 -18.00 -10.44 1.66
N ASP A 11 -18.93 -9.87 0.90
CA ASP A 11 -19.97 -10.61 0.19
C ASP A 11 -19.38 -11.51 -0.91
N VAL A 12 -18.62 -10.92 -1.85
CA VAL A 12 -18.10 -11.62 -3.03
C VAL A 12 -17.10 -12.72 -2.67
N LEU A 13 -16.31 -12.52 -1.61
CA LEU A 13 -15.30 -13.50 -1.18
C LEU A 13 -15.79 -14.40 -0.04
N SER A 14 -17.08 -14.31 0.33
CA SER A 14 -17.67 -15.10 1.42
C SER A 14 -16.86 -15.01 2.72
N ILE A 15 -16.38 -13.81 3.05
CA ILE A 15 -15.65 -13.55 4.29
C ILE A 15 -16.67 -13.59 5.44
N ALA A 16 -16.32 -14.32 6.50
CA ALA A 16 -17.20 -14.44 7.67
C ALA A 16 -17.53 -13.04 8.26
N PRO A 17 -18.78 -12.77 8.69
CA PRO A 17 -19.21 -11.44 9.13
C PRO A 17 -18.39 -10.85 10.29
N GLU A 18 -17.81 -11.70 11.13
CA GLU A 18 -16.93 -11.34 12.24
C GLU A 18 -15.50 -10.92 11.79
N LEU A 19 -15.15 -11.14 10.53
CA LEU A 19 -13.83 -10.80 9.97
C LEU A 19 -13.89 -9.53 9.13
N ILE A 20 -12.91 -8.65 9.32
CA ILE A 20 -12.82 -7.38 8.61
C ILE A 20 -11.70 -7.46 7.56
N PRO A 21 -11.99 -7.30 6.26
CA PRO A 21 -10.93 -7.18 5.26
C PRO A 21 -10.14 -5.89 5.46
N VAL A 22 -8.82 -6.02 5.63
CA VAL A 22 -7.92 -4.90 5.95
C VAL A 22 -7.25 -4.37 4.69
N VAL A 23 -6.75 -5.26 3.84
CA VAL A 23 -6.00 -4.93 2.63
C VAL A 23 -6.27 -5.92 1.51
N VAL A 24 -6.21 -5.43 0.27
CA VAL A 24 -6.04 -6.25 -0.93
C VAL A 24 -4.59 -6.17 -1.39
N ILE A 25 -3.98 -7.31 -1.68
CA ILE A 25 -2.58 -7.40 -2.13
C ILE A 25 -2.57 -7.83 -3.59
N ALA A 26 -2.08 -6.97 -4.47
CA ALA A 26 -1.78 -7.35 -5.86
C ALA A 26 -0.40 -8.02 -5.86
N ILE A 27 -0.32 -9.27 -6.36
CA ILE A 27 0.92 -10.05 -6.45
C ILE A 27 1.14 -10.38 -7.93
N GLY A 28 2.35 -10.13 -8.42
CA GLY A 28 2.74 -10.39 -9.80
C GLY A 28 4.22 -10.08 -10.04
N THR A 29 4.70 -10.32 -11.26
CA THR A 29 6.04 -9.93 -11.70
C THR A 29 6.06 -8.48 -12.17
N GLN A 30 7.16 -7.77 -11.94
CA GLN A 30 7.33 -6.40 -12.43
C GLN A 30 7.44 -6.38 -13.96
N ASP A 31 6.80 -5.40 -14.59
CA ASP A 31 6.81 -5.16 -16.03
C ASP A 31 7.42 -3.78 -16.32
N ALA A 32 7.51 -3.38 -17.59
CA ALA A 32 8.01 -2.08 -18.02
C ALA A 32 7.19 -0.91 -17.43
N PRO A 33 7.80 0.03 -16.70
CA PRO A 33 7.10 1.17 -16.07
C PRO A 33 6.30 2.02 -17.05
N GLU A 34 6.74 2.12 -18.31
CA GLU A 34 6.14 2.96 -19.38
C GLU A 34 4.72 2.53 -19.75
N LYS A 35 4.27 1.36 -19.28
CA LYS A 35 2.87 0.92 -19.38
C LYS A 35 1.95 1.67 -18.42
N LEU A 36 2.49 2.32 -17.39
CA LEU A 36 1.75 3.18 -16.48
C LEU A 36 1.64 4.59 -17.08
N ALA A 37 0.53 5.28 -16.79
CA ALA A 37 0.29 6.63 -17.28
C ALA A 37 0.29 7.66 -16.14
N GLY A 38 0.78 8.87 -16.45
CA GLY A 38 0.71 10.04 -15.57
C GLY A 38 1.37 9.80 -14.21
N PRO A 39 0.68 10.12 -13.09
CA PRO A 39 1.27 10.03 -11.74
C PRO A 39 1.73 8.63 -11.33
N LEU A 40 1.22 7.56 -11.96
CA LEU A 40 1.62 6.20 -11.63
C LEU A 40 3.03 5.88 -12.17
N LEU A 41 3.37 6.39 -13.36
CA LEU A 41 4.71 6.26 -13.93
C LEU A 41 5.75 7.06 -13.11
N GLU A 42 5.41 8.29 -12.74
CA GLU A 42 6.28 9.13 -11.90
C GLU A 42 6.58 8.45 -10.56
N ARG A 43 5.58 7.81 -9.94
CA ARG A 43 5.73 7.13 -8.65
C ARG A 43 6.52 5.82 -8.74
N GLU A 44 6.42 5.10 -9.85
CA GLU A 44 7.14 3.83 -10.04
C GLU A 44 8.66 4.03 -10.08
N THR A 45 9.11 5.19 -10.57
CA THR A 45 10.53 5.52 -10.74
C THR A 45 11.08 6.47 -9.67
N ALA A 46 10.21 7.11 -8.88
CA ALA A 46 10.61 8.01 -7.82
C ALA A 46 11.40 7.31 -6.70
N LYS A 47 12.41 8.00 -6.16
CA LYS A 47 13.13 7.54 -4.98
C LYS A 47 12.20 7.54 -3.76
N ARG A 48 12.26 6.49 -2.96
CA ARG A 48 11.53 6.41 -1.69
C ARG A 48 12.10 7.40 -0.69
N GLU A 49 11.28 8.37 -0.28
CA GLU A 49 11.63 9.34 0.77
C GLU A 49 10.92 9.00 2.08
N ARG A 50 11.57 9.29 3.20
CA ARG A 50 11.07 9.06 4.55
C ARG A 50 11.34 10.31 5.38
N LEU A 51 10.46 10.59 6.34
CA LEU A 51 10.77 11.55 7.39
C LEU A 51 12.03 11.10 8.13
N ALA A 52 12.81 12.06 8.64
CA ALA A 52 13.99 11.74 9.40
C ALA A 52 13.61 10.97 10.68
N LEU A 53 14.45 10.05 11.13
CA LEU A 53 14.15 9.24 12.31
C LEU A 53 13.95 10.11 13.57
N SER A 54 14.66 11.23 13.65
CA SER A 54 14.54 12.26 14.68
C SER A 54 13.16 12.91 14.74
N GLU A 55 12.35 12.85 13.67
CA GLU A 55 10.98 13.35 13.65
C GLU A 55 9.97 12.34 14.23
N LEU A 56 10.36 11.06 14.29
CA LEU A 56 9.45 9.96 14.65
C LEU A 56 9.77 9.37 16.04
N VAL A 57 11.04 9.44 16.48
CA VAL A 57 11.51 8.81 17.71
C VAL A 57 11.58 9.81 18.86
N ILE A 58 10.70 9.62 19.85
CA ILE A 58 10.64 10.49 21.05
C ILE A 58 11.72 10.10 22.09
N LYS A 59 12.10 8.82 22.17
CA LYS A 59 13.15 8.33 23.09
C LYS A 59 13.85 7.11 22.51
N GLY A 60 15.17 7.00 22.72
CA GLY A 60 15.97 5.86 22.26
C GLY A 60 16.50 6.00 20.84
N LEU A 61 16.69 7.23 20.35
CA LEU A 61 17.38 7.46 19.07
C LEU A 61 18.84 6.97 19.22
N PRO A 62 19.35 6.12 18.31
CA PRO A 62 20.76 5.72 18.31
C PRO A 62 21.66 6.95 18.18
N ALA A 63 22.80 6.93 18.89
CA ALA A 63 23.85 7.95 18.77
C ALA A 63 24.59 7.86 17.44
#